data_AF-A0A1Q9UY19-F1
#
_entry.id   AF-A0A1Q9UY19-F1
#
_cell.length_a   1.000
_cell.length_b   1.000
_cell.length_c   1.000
_cell.angle_alpha   90.00
_cell.angle_beta   90.00
_cell.angle_gamma   90.00
#
_symmetry.space_group_name_H-M   'P 1'
#
loop_
_entity.id
_entity.type
_entity.pdbx_description
1 polymer ?
#
loop_
_entity_poly.entity_id
_entity_poly.type
_entity_poly.pdbx_seq_one_letter_code
_entity_poly.pdbx_strand_id
1 'polypeptide(L)'
;MPLRLAGDDPGTERAGDTRDAAWFDSFFARHATQVHRYYTRRANHDDVEDLTAEVFATAWRRREKIPSDYELPWLYRTASYVLANHRRKPTLTLLADYSGQEEGELHVRSVDPAELVMADEDVRQAMSRLSTRDRSILMLHAWEGLDGEGLARALGLTRGGGAAALSRARARLREAWEHDH
;
A
#
# COMPACT_ATOMS: atom_id res chain seq x y z
N MET A 1 10.97 68.38 9.60
CA MET A 1 11.28 67.21 10.44
C MET A 1 10.05 66.30 10.43
N PRO A 2 10.17 65.02 10.00
CA PRO A 2 9.07 64.23 9.45
C PRO A 2 8.47 63.25 10.46
N LEU A 3 7.21 62.85 10.29
CA LEU A 3 6.74 61.54 10.73
C LEU A 3 6.19 60.80 9.52
N ARG A 4 6.97 59.80 9.11
CA ARG A 4 6.77 58.89 8.01
C ARG A 4 5.54 58.01 8.24
N LEU A 5 4.83 57.78 7.15
CA LEU A 5 4.04 56.58 6.89
C LEU A 5 4.94 55.34 7.09
N ALA A 6 4.58 54.48 8.03
CA ALA A 6 5.01 53.09 8.16
C ALA A 6 3.73 52.38 8.64
N GLY A 7 3.04 51.64 7.81
CA GLY A 7 3.52 50.44 7.15
C GLY A 7 2.50 49.40 7.57
N ASP A 8 1.39 49.37 6.82
CA ASP A 8 0.48 48.24 6.83
C ASP A 8 1.33 47.07 6.31
N ASP A 9 1.82 46.24 7.23
CA ASP A 9 2.49 44.99 6.90
C ASP A 9 1.37 44.01 6.55
N PRO A 10 1.09 43.70 5.26
CA PRO A 10 0.32 42.51 4.97
C PRO A 10 1.18 41.37 5.48
N GLY A 11 0.73 40.77 6.58
CA GLY A 11 1.29 39.55 7.12
C GLY A 11 1.54 38.62 5.93
N THR A 12 2.82 38.36 5.67
CA THR A 12 3.20 37.27 4.77
C THR A 12 2.82 36.01 5.53
N GLU A 13 1.52 35.68 5.47
CA GLU A 13 1.05 34.32 5.58
C GLU A 13 1.96 33.56 4.62
N ARG A 14 2.90 32.80 5.18
CA ARG A 14 3.51 31.71 4.44
C ARG A 14 2.30 30.91 3.98
N ALA A 15 1.92 31.04 2.72
CA ALA A 15 0.90 30.21 2.11
C ALA A 15 1.36 28.78 2.41
N GLY A 16 0.77 28.19 3.45
CA GLY A 16 0.97 26.79 3.75
C GLY A 16 0.61 26.08 2.47
N ASP A 17 1.45 25.15 2.04
CA ASP A 17 1.18 24.29 0.89
C ASP A 17 -0.18 23.65 1.11
N THR A 18 -1.22 24.31 0.62
CA THR A 18 -2.59 24.04 1.04
C THR A 18 -2.96 22.81 0.27
N ARG A 19 -3.13 21.70 0.99
CA ARG A 19 -3.57 20.44 0.38
C ARG A 19 -5.05 20.55 0.06
N ASP A 20 -5.37 21.35 -0.94
CA ASP A 20 -6.71 21.59 -1.44
C ASP A 20 -7.04 20.64 -2.60
N ALA A 21 -8.15 20.92 -3.29
CA ALA A 21 -8.60 20.12 -4.43
C ALA A 21 -7.57 20.10 -5.57
N ALA A 22 -6.92 21.23 -5.87
CA ALA A 22 -5.95 21.32 -6.96
C ALA A 22 -4.68 20.50 -6.65
N TRP A 23 -4.21 20.55 -5.40
CA TRP A 23 -3.15 19.65 -4.93
C TRP A 23 -3.55 18.18 -5.10
N PHE A 24 -4.78 17.82 -4.71
CA PHE A 24 -5.25 16.45 -4.78
C PHE A 24 -5.42 15.94 -6.22
N ASP A 25 -5.87 16.77 -7.14
CA ASP A 25 -5.97 16.41 -8.57
C ASP A 25 -4.58 16.06 -9.13
N SER A 26 -3.57 16.87 -8.83
CA SER A 26 -2.17 16.60 -9.21
C SER A 26 -1.63 15.33 -8.53
N PHE A 27 -1.92 15.15 -7.24
CA PHE A 27 -1.52 13.99 -6.47
C PHE A 27 -2.16 12.69 -7.02
N PHE A 28 -3.45 12.73 -7.34
CA PHE A 28 -4.19 11.62 -7.93
C PHE A 28 -3.63 11.27 -9.31
N ALA A 29 -3.48 12.26 -10.19
CA ALA A 29 -2.95 12.05 -11.54
C ALA A 29 -1.54 11.42 -11.53
N ARG A 30 -0.68 11.81 -10.57
CA ARG A 30 0.67 11.25 -10.43
C ARG A 30 0.70 9.80 -9.98
N HIS A 31 -0.24 9.38 -9.12
CA HIS A 31 -0.12 8.13 -8.34
C HIS A 31 -1.20 7.08 -8.61
N ALA A 32 -2.31 7.44 -9.29
CA ALA A 32 -3.44 6.55 -9.49
C ALA A 32 -3.05 5.27 -10.24
N THR A 33 -2.22 5.38 -11.28
CA THR A 33 -1.78 4.23 -12.06
C THR A 33 -0.96 3.23 -11.22
N GLN A 34 -0.11 3.73 -10.33
CA GLN A 34 0.76 2.92 -9.47
C GLN A 34 -0.08 2.17 -8.42
N VAL A 35 -1.04 2.83 -7.80
CA VAL A 35 -1.96 2.20 -6.83
C VAL A 35 -2.87 1.18 -7.52
N HIS A 36 -3.40 1.51 -8.71
CA HIS A 36 -4.19 0.57 -9.49
C HIS A 36 -3.38 -0.69 -9.85
N ARG A 37 -2.15 -0.54 -10.36
CA ARG A 37 -1.25 -1.67 -10.66
C ARG A 37 -0.90 -2.47 -9.42
N TYR A 38 -0.72 -1.81 -8.26
CA TYR A 38 -0.50 -2.50 -7.00
C TYR A 38 -1.63 -3.49 -6.70
N TYR A 39 -2.89 -3.10 -6.95
CA TYR A 39 -4.08 -3.94 -6.74
C TYR A 39 -4.34 -4.94 -7.85
N THR A 40 -4.11 -4.60 -9.13
CA THR A 40 -4.20 -5.58 -10.24
C THR A 40 -3.32 -6.80 -9.95
N ARG A 41 -2.22 -6.59 -9.24
CA ARG A 41 -1.30 -7.65 -8.86
C ARG A 41 -1.67 -8.39 -7.57
N ARG A 42 -2.68 -7.93 -6.83
CA ARG A 42 -2.92 -8.35 -5.44
C ARG A 42 -4.39 -8.54 -5.04
N ALA A 43 -5.34 -8.26 -5.91
CA ALA A 43 -6.77 -8.37 -5.67
C ALA A 43 -7.44 -9.00 -6.88
N ASN A 44 -8.70 -9.41 -6.72
CA ASN A 44 -9.52 -9.81 -7.86
C ASN A 44 -9.73 -8.61 -8.78
N HIS A 45 -9.86 -8.86 -10.09
CA HIS A 45 -10.01 -7.79 -11.07
C HIS A 45 -11.17 -6.85 -10.72
N ASP A 46 -12.32 -7.40 -10.32
CA ASP A 46 -13.54 -6.65 -10.03
C ASP A 46 -13.40 -5.74 -8.79
N ASP A 47 -12.45 -6.03 -7.90
CA ASP A 47 -12.22 -5.24 -6.68
C ASP A 47 -11.22 -4.07 -6.91
N VAL A 48 -10.47 -4.07 -8.02
CA VAL A 48 -9.31 -3.17 -8.20
C VAL A 48 -9.70 -1.69 -8.18
N GLU A 49 -10.78 -1.33 -8.88
CA GLU A 49 -11.23 0.05 -8.98
C GLU A 49 -11.71 0.58 -7.62
N ASP A 50 -12.53 -0.21 -6.91
CA ASP A 50 -13.06 0.13 -5.60
C ASP A 50 -11.97 0.29 -4.55
N LEU A 51 -11.02 -0.65 -4.50
CA LEU A 51 -9.88 -0.58 -3.58
C LEU A 51 -9.00 0.63 -3.87
N THR A 52 -8.79 0.95 -5.14
CA THR A 52 -8.04 2.15 -5.56
C THR A 52 -8.77 3.41 -5.08
N ALA A 53 -10.09 3.51 -5.31
CA ALA A 53 -10.90 4.62 -4.85
C ALA A 53 -10.85 4.79 -3.32
N GLU A 54 -10.91 3.69 -2.56
CA GLU A 54 -10.83 3.72 -1.09
C GLU A 54 -9.49 4.28 -0.57
N VAL A 55 -8.38 3.94 -1.25
CA VAL A 55 -7.06 4.49 -0.94
C VAL A 55 -7.03 6.00 -1.13
N PHE A 56 -7.53 6.49 -2.27
CA PHE A 56 -7.52 7.92 -2.57
C PHE A 56 -8.52 8.71 -1.72
N ALA A 57 -9.68 8.13 -1.38
CA ALA A 57 -10.59 8.71 -0.39
C ALA A 57 -9.92 8.82 1.00
N THR A 58 -9.11 7.83 1.38
CA THR A 58 -8.32 7.89 2.61
C THR A 58 -7.21 8.93 2.53
N ALA A 59 -6.54 9.04 1.38
CA ALA A 59 -5.53 10.06 1.11
C ALA A 59 -6.11 11.47 1.25
N TRP A 60 -7.29 11.74 0.67
CA TRP A 60 -7.97 13.02 0.82
C TRP A 60 -8.28 13.37 2.28
N ARG A 61 -8.85 12.42 3.05
CA ARG A 61 -9.15 12.63 4.48
C ARG A 61 -7.92 12.85 5.34
N ARG A 62 -6.78 12.26 4.96
CA ARG A 62 -5.52 12.31 5.73
C ARG A 62 -4.44 13.13 5.03
N ARG A 63 -4.82 13.99 4.08
CA ARG A 63 -3.89 14.65 3.18
C ARG A 63 -2.77 15.36 3.92
N GLU A 64 -3.04 16.07 5.01
CA GLU A 64 -2.02 16.73 5.84
C GLU A 64 -0.94 15.81 6.44
N LYS A 65 -1.20 14.51 6.54
CA LYS A 65 -0.27 13.52 7.12
C LYS A 65 0.62 12.83 6.08
N ILE A 66 0.44 13.12 4.80
CA ILE A 66 1.21 12.50 3.72
C ILE A 66 2.60 13.16 3.64
N PRO A 67 3.71 12.43 3.77
CA PRO A 67 5.02 13.05 3.61
C PRO A 67 5.27 13.38 2.13
N SER A 68 5.62 14.62 1.78
CA SER A 68 5.81 15.05 0.39
C SER A 68 6.88 14.23 -0.35
N ASP A 69 7.95 13.83 0.34
CA ASP A 69 9.03 13.02 -0.25
C ASP A 69 8.71 11.51 -0.29
N TYR A 70 7.62 11.07 0.35
CA TYR A 70 7.27 9.65 0.51
C TYR A 70 5.77 9.38 0.28
N GLU A 71 5.17 10.12 -0.65
CA GLU A 71 3.77 10.00 -1.04
C GLU A 71 3.43 8.56 -1.45
N LEU A 72 4.21 7.98 -2.37
CA LEU A 72 3.94 6.66 -2.91
C LEU A 72 4.14 5.53 -1.88
N PRO A 73 5.23 5.51 -1.07
CA PRO A 73 5.32 4.60 0.09
C PRO A 73 4.16 4.72 1.07
N TRP A 74 3.67 5.94 1.33
CA TRP A 74 2.51 6.16 2.19
C TRP A 74 1.22 5.59 1.58
N LEU A 75 1.04 5.75 0.26
CA LEU A 75 -0.07 5.17 -0.49
C LEU A 75 -0.04 3.64 -0.46
N TYR A 76 1.11 3.01 -0.70
CA TYR A 76 1.22 1.54 -0.62
C TYR A 76 0.96 1.00 0.78
N ARG A 77 1.39 1.73 1.81
CA ARG A 77 1.03 1.39 3.19
C ARG A 77 -0.48 1.41 3.37
N THR A 78 -1.13 2.49 2.96
CA THR A 78 -2.60 2.62 3.02
C THR A 78 -3.27 1.51 2.20
N ALA A 79 -2.77 1.23 1.00
CA ALA A 79 -3.30 0.21 0.11
C ALA A 79 -3.23 -1.20 0.73
N SER A 80 -2.12 -1.52 1.42
CA SER A 80 -1.98 -2.79 2.13
C SER A 80 -2.97 -2.94 3.28
N TYR A 81 -3.28 -1.86 4.00
CA TYR A 81 -4.30 -1.88 5.06
C TYR A 81 -5.71 -2.05 4.49
N VAL A 82 -6.04 -1.32 3.43
CA VAL A 82 -7.33 -1.43 2.72
C VAL A 82 -7.51 -2.87 2.22
N LEU A 83 -6.48 -3.45 1.59
CA LEU A 83 -6.51 -4.83 1.11
C LEU A 83 -6.69 -5.86 2.22
N ALA A 84 -5.95 -5.70 3.32
CA ALA A 84 -6.06 -6.58 4.48
C ALA A 84 -7.47 -6.51 5.11
N ASN A 85 -8.07 -5.33 5.15
CA ASN A 85 -9.43 -5.16 5.62
C ASN A 85 -10.46 -5.76 4.66
N HIS A 86 -10.28 -5.58 3.34
CA HIS A 86 -11.14 -6.19 2.31
C HIS A 86 -11.18 -7.71 2.44
N ARG A 87 -10.02 -8.37 2.60
CA ARG A 87 -9.94 -9.83 2.78
C ARG A 87 -10.52 -10.36 4.09
N ARG A 88 -10.68 -9.50 5.10
CA ARG A 88 -11.29 -9.87 6.38
C ARG A 88 -12.81 -9.80 6.33
N LYS A 89 -13.40 -9.13 5.33
CA LYS A 89 -14.85 -9.11 5.17
C LYS A 89 -15.27 -10.51 4.72
N PRO A 90 -16.13 -11.22 5.47
CA PRO A 90 -16.73 -12.43 4.95
C PRO A 90 -17.49 -12.05 3.68
N THR A 91 -17.22 -12.73 2.57
CA THR A 91 -18.02 -12.62 1.35
C THR A 91 -19.45 -13.00 1.74
N LEU A 92 -20.29 -12.01 2.01
CA LEU A 92 -21.73 -12.21 2.14
C LEU A 92 -22.24 -12.49 0.72
N THR A 93 -22.02 -13.72 0.26
CA THR A 93 -22.76 -14.24 -0.88
C THR A 93 -24.21 -14.30 -0.43
N LEU A 94 -25.02 -13.37 -0.94
CA LEU A 94 -26.47 -13.45 -0.87
C LEU A 94 -26.91 -14.75 -1.54
N LEU A 95 -27.39 -15.71 -0.75
CA LEU A 95 -28.54 -16.54 -1.10
C LEU A 95 -29.14 -17.21 0.14
N ALA A 96 -30.41 -16.93 0.36
CA ALA A 96 -31.47 -17.80 0.87
C ALA A 96 -31.21 -18.76 2.04
N ASP A 97 -32.06 -18.58 3.06
CA ASP A 97 -32.38 -19.51 4.15
C ASP A 97 -31.26 -19.83 5.15
N TYR A 98 -31.69 -20.35 6.31
CA TYR A 98 -30.92 -20.74 7.51
C TYR A 98 -30.97 -19.78 8.71
N SER A 99 -32.06 -19.97 9.44
CA SER A 99 -32.02 -20.31 10.86
C SER A 99 -30.79 -21.14 11.27
N GLY A 100 -30.23 -20.83 12.44
CA GLY A 100 -29.60 -21.83 13.31
C GLY A 100 -28.07 -21.89 13.29
N GLN A 101 -27.50 -21.37 14.38
CA GLN A 101 -26.39 -21.90 15.18
C GLN A 101 -25.06 -22.39 14.53
N GLU A 102 -24.01 -21.92 15.22
CA GLU A 102 -22.76 -22.59 15.56
C GLU A 102 -21.51 -22.41 14.67
N GLU A 103 -20.52 -21.75 15.30
CA GLU A 103 -19.10 -22.09 15.39
C GLU A 103 -18.48 -22.85 14.21
N GLY A 104 -17.69 -22.13 13.42
CA GLY A 104 -16.72 -22.71 12.51
C GLY A 104 -15.69 -21.68 12.12
N GLU A 105 -14.44 -21.92 12.48
CA GLU A 105 -13.26 -21.23 11.96
C GLU A 105 -13.27 -21.30 10.43
N LEU A 106 -13.86 -20.29 9.78
CA LEU A 106 -13.81 -20.14 8.34
C LEU A 106 -12.43 -19.62 7.98
N HIS A 107 -11.48 -20.54 7.86
CA HIS A 107 -10.24 -20.34 7.13
C HIS A 107 -10.59 -20.17 5.65
N VAL A 108 -11.06 -18.97 5.28
CA VAL A 108 -11.18 -18.56 3.89
C VAL A 108 -9.79 -18.75 3.30
N ARG A 109 -9.68 -19.64 2.31
CA ARG A 109 -8.49 -19.76 1.46
C ARG A 109 -8.27 -18.38 0.83
N SER A 110 -7.45 -17.57 1.51
CA SER A 110 -6.90 -16.34 0.98
C SER A 110 -6.17 -16.75 -0.30
N VAL A 111 -6.78 -16.51 -1.46
CA VAL A 111 -6.06 -16.56 -2.74
C VAL A 111 -4.77 -15.78 -2.52
N ASP A 112 -3.63 -16.47 -2.60
CA ASP A 112 -2.36 -15.80 -2.41
C ASP A 112 -2.20 -14.86 -3.61
N PRO A 113 -2.17 -13.55 -3.41
CA PRO A 113 -2.17 -12.63 -4.54
C PRO A 113 -0.87 -12.65 -5.34
N ALA A 114 0.19 -13.25 -4.79
CA ALA A 114 1.37 -13.60 -5.57
C ALA A 114 1.05 -14.65 -6.66
N GLU A 115 0.03 -15.50 -6.47
CA GLU A 115 -0.37 -16.51 -7.44
C GLU A 115 -1.05 -15.93 -8.69
N LEU A 116 -1.70 -14.76 -8.57
CA LEU A 116 -2.45 -14.15 -9.67
C LEU A 116 -1.57 -13.56 -10.79
N VAL A 117 -0.27 -13.38 -10.57
CA VAL A 117 0.61 -12.60 -11.48
C VAL A 117 1.89 -13.34 -11.89
N MET A 118 2.28 -14.38 -11.15
CA MET A 118 3.54 -15.08 -11.45
C MET A 118 3.32 -16.21 -12.44
N ALA A 119 3.85 -16.03 -13.65
CA ALA A 119 3.76 -17.01 -14.74
C ALA A 119 4.66 -18.24 -14.54
N ASP A 120 5.69 -18.12 -13.70
CA ASP A 120 6.65 -19.18 -13.40
C ASP A 120 6.22 -19.95 -12.13
N GLU A 121 6.00 -21.26 -12.28
CA GLU A 121 5.58 -22.17 -11.21
C GLU A 121 6.62 -22.25 -10.09
N ASP A 122 7.91 -22.29 -10.43
CA ASP A 122 8.98 -22.47 -9.47
C ASP A 122 9.12 -21.20 -8.61
N VAL A 123 9.01 -20.01 -9.23
CA VAL A 123 9.02 -18.74 -8.49
C VAL A 123 7.82 -18.66 -7.55
N ARG A 124 6.65 -19.11 -8.01
CA ARG A 124 5.43 -19.13 -7.19
C ARG A 124 5.55 -20.08 -6.01
N GLN A 125 6.08 -21.28 -6.23
CA GLN A 125 6.31 -22.25 -5.16
C GLN A 125 7.30 -21.70 -4.13
N ALA A 126 8.44 -21.16 -4.55
CA ALA A 126 9.42 -20.55 -3.65
C ALA A 126 8.82 -19.36 -2.86
N MET A 127 8.04 -18.50 -3.51
CA MET A 127 7.37 -17.37 -2.85
C MET A 127 6.31 -17.83 -1.84
N SER A 128 5.56 -18.89 -2.12
CA SER A 128 4.51 -19.42 -1.23
C SER A 128 5.03 -19.84 0.15
N ARG A 129 6.31 -20.25 0.22
CA ARG A 129 7.01 -20.65 1.45
C ARG A 129 7.45 -19.47 2.31
N LEU A 130 7.46 -18.27 1.73
CA LEU A 130 7.83 -17.06 2.46
C LEU A 130 6.67 -16.54 3.30
N SER A 131 7.02 -15.93 4.44
CA SER A 131 6.05 -15.19 5.24
C SER A 131 5.40 -14.09 4.39
N THR A 132 4.13 -13.77 4.69
CA THR A 132 3.39 -12.68 4.01
C THR A 132 4.17 -11.36 4.04
N ARG A 133 4.93 -11.13 5.13
CA ARG A 133 5.78 -9.95 5.29
C ARG A 133 6.95 -9.96 4.32
N ASP A 134 7.67 -11.08 4.20
CA ASP A 134 8.82 -11.19 3.29
C ASP A 134 8.38 -11.11 1.82
N ARG A 135 7.27 -11.76 1.45
CA ARG A 135 6.66 -11.59 0.11
C ARG A 135 6.33 -10.14 -0.18
N SER A 136 5.69 -9.45 0.77
CA SER A 136 5.33 -8.03 0.60
C SER A 136 6.55 -7.16 0.38
N ILE A 137 7.65 -7.38 1.12
CA ILE A 137 8.92 -6.66 0.93
C ILE A 137 9.46 -6.88 -0.48
N LEU A 138 9.53 -8.13 -0.93
CA LEU A 138 10.05 -8.49 -2.26
C LEU A 138 9.21 -7.88 -3.38
N MET A 139 7.88 -7.95 -3.29
CA MET A 139 7.00 -7.40 -4.31
C MET A 139 7.04 -5.87 -4.35
N LEU A 140 7.07 -5.20 -3.19
CA LEU A 140 7.22 -3.74 -3.11
C LEU A 140 8.54 -3.27 -3.73
N HIS A 141 9.61 -4.04 -3.53
CA HIS A 141 10.90 -3.73 -4.12
C HIS A 141 10.92 -4.01 -5.64
N ALA A 142 10.54 -5.22 -6.05
CA ALA A 142 10.69 -5.68 -7.43
C ALA A 142 9.71 -5.03 -8.40
N TRP A 143 8.46 -4.78 -7.99
CA TRP A 143 7.42 -4.27 -8.89
C TRP A 143 7.13 -2.79 -8.70
N GLU A 144 7.29 -2.30 -7.47
CA GLU A 144 6.98 -0.90 -7.14
C GLU A 144 8.25 -0.04 -6.99
N GLY A 145 9.43 -0.63 -7.14
CA GLY A 145 10.72 0.07 -7.17
C GLY A 145 11.14 0.65 -5.82
N LEU A 146 10.55 0.23 -4.70
CA LEU A 146 10.91 0.78 -3.39
C LEU A 146 12.30 0.33 -2.95
N ASP A 147 13.15 1.28 -2.59
CA ASP A 147 14.43 1.04 -1.96
C ASP A 147 14.30 0.79 -0.44
N GLY A 148 15.42 0.67 0.27
CA GLY A 148 15.42 0.43 1.71
C GLY A 148 14.68 1.50 2.51
N GLU A 149 14.77 2.78 2.11
CA GLU A 149 14.09 3.88 2.80
C GLU A 149 12.59 3.91 2.48
N GLY A 150 12.22 3.74 1.21
CA GLY A 150 10.83 3.60 0.78
C GLY A 150 10.13 2.43 1.46
N LEU A 151 10.78 1.27 1.54
CA LEU A 151 10.29 0.11 2.27
C LEU A 151 10.11 0.41 3.75
N ALA A 152 11.06 1.13 4.38
CA ALA A 152 10.94 1.48 5.78
C ALA A 152 9.70 2.34 6.04
N ARG A 153 9.43 3.33 5.18
CA ARG A 153 8.24 4.18 5.27
C ARG A 153 6.95 3.40 5.03
N ALA A 154 6.92 2.58 3.99
CA ALA A 154 5.74 1.78 3.63
C ALA A 154 5.38 0.75 4.71
N LEU A 155 6.39 0.15 5.36
CA LEU A 155 6.19 -0.92 6.33
C LEU A 155 6.23 -0.47 7.80
N GLY A 156 6.43 0.82 8.05
CA GLY A 156 6.54 1.38 9.40
C GLY A 156 7.77 0.89 10.18
N LEU A 157 8.89 0.69 9.47
CA LEU A 157 10.18 0.28 10.04
C LEU A 157 11.09 1.48 10.30
N THR A 158 12.16 1.23 11.06
CA THR A 158 13.30 2.17 11.15
C THR A 158 14.04 2.25 9.80
N ARG A 159 14.78 3.33 9.55
CA ARG A 159 15.55 3.52 8.30
C ARG A 159 16.49 2.33 8.01
N GLY A 160 17.27 1.90 8.99
CA GLY A 160 18.13 0.71 8.85
C GLY A 160 17.34 -0.61 8.74
N GLY A 161 16.12 -0.64 9.30
CA GLY A 161 15.25 -1.81 9.28
C GLY A 161 14.76 -2.19 7.89
N GLY A 162 14.52 -1.22 7.00
CA GLY A 162 14.05 -1.49 5.63
C GLY A 162 15.06 -2.25 4.79
N ALA A 163 16.30 -1.76 4.70
CA ALA A 163 17.38 -2.43 3.97
C ALA A 163 17.70 -3.82 4.56
N ALA A 164 17.77 -3.92 5.90
CA ALA A 164 18.00 -5.20 6.56
C ALA A 164 16.85 -6.19 6.33
N ALA A 165 15.60 -5.71 6.30
CA ALA A 165 14.44 -6.55 5.98
C ALA A 165 14.47 -7.05 4.54
N LEU A 166 14.83 -6.20 3.56
CA LEU A 166 15.00 -6.60 2.17
C LEU A 166 16.11 -7.65 2.02
N SER A 167 17.25 -7.45 2.68
CA SER A 167 18.35 -8.43 2.66
C SER A 167 17.90 -9.79 3.21
N ARG A 168 17.19 -9.81 4.34
CA ARG A 168 16.67 -11.06 4.92
C ARG A 168 15.62 -11.73 4.03
N ALA A 169 14.70 -10.95 3.44
CA ALA A 169 13.69 -11.50 2.54
C ALA A 169 14.31 -12.14 1.29
N ARG A 170 15.36 -11.53 0.72
CA ARG A 170 16.13 -12.10 -0.40
C ARG A 170 16.88 -13.38 -0.01
N ALA A 171 17.47 -13.42 1.19
CA ALA A 171 18.14 -14.63 1.69
C ALA A 171 17.14 -15.80 1.81
N ARG A 172 15.98 -15.56 2.43
CA ARG A 172 14.93 -16.57 2.55
C ARG A 172 14.37 -17.03 1.20
N LEU A 173 14.23 -16.13 0.23
CA LEU A 173 13.80 -16.52 -1.12
C LEU A 173 14.82 -17.47 -1.75
N ARG A 174 16.11 -17.20 -1.58
CA ARG A 174 17.20 -18.05 -2.09
C ARG A 174 17.16 -19.43 -1.45
N GLU A 175 17.03 -19.49 -0.13
CA GLU A 175 16.87 -20.75 0.62
C GLU A 175 15.64 -21.55 0.15
N ALA A 176 14.51 -20.86 -0.08
CA ALA A 176 13.30 -21.49 -0.59
C ALA A 176 13.46 -22.04 -2.01
N TRP A 177 14.21 -21.33 -2.86
CA TRP A 177 14.51 -21.74 -4.24
C TRP A 177 15.44 -22.95 -4.31
N GLU A 178 16.50 -22.95 -3.50
CA GLU A 178 17.47 -24.06 -3.41
C GLU A 178 16.89 -25.34 -2.82
N HIS A 179 15.74 -25.28 -2.16
CA HIS A 179 15.04 -26.49 -1.71
C HIS A 179 14.29 -27.19 -2.86
N ASP A 180 13.97 -26.48 -3.94
CA ASP A 180 13.18 -27.00 -5.08
C ASP A 180 14.03 -27.41 -6.28
N HIS A 181 15.36 -27.18 -6.23
CA HIS A 181 16.33 -27.47 -7.28
C HIS A 181 17.58 -28.15 -6.72
#